data_AF-A0A820MLM0-F1
#
_entry.id   AF-A0A820MLM0-F1
#
_cell.length_a   1.000
_cell.length_b   1.000
_cell.length_c   1.000
_cell.angle_alpha   90.00
_cell.angle_beta   90.00
_cell.angle_gamma   90.00
#
_symmetry.space_group_name_H-M   'P 1'
#
loop_
_entity.id
_entity.type
_entity.pdbx_description
1 polymer ?
#
loop_
_entity_poly.entity_id
_entity_poly.type
_entity_poly.pdbx_seq_one_letter_code
_entity_poly.pdbx_strand_id
1 'polypeptide(L)'
;MITERSQSIPGMWPYIMSMAKQNGLNTVQTYVFWNIHEQKRDTYDFSGRANLSQFLQDAANAGLFVNLRIGPYVCAEWDYG
;
A
#
# COMPACT_ATOMS: atom_id res chain seq x y z
N MET A 1 -5.79 -18.39 -1.28
CA MET A 1 -4.39 -18.03 -1.63
C MET A 1 -4.34 -16.64 -2.28
N ILE A 2 -4.97 -15.61 -1.70
CA ILE A 2 -5.03 -14.24 -2.27
C ILE A 2 -4.19 -13.25 -1.45
N THR A 3 -3.76 -13.63 -0.25
CA THR A 3 -3.02 -12.77 0.70
C THR A 3 -1.53 -12.59 0.40
N GLU A 4 -0.97 -13.32 -0.59
CA GLU A 4 0.48 -13.34 -0.83
C GLU A 4 0.98 -12.28 -1.83
N ARG A 5 0.10 -11.50 -2.44
CA ARG A 5 0.48 -10.64 -3.58
C ARG A 5 0.65 -9.14 -3.30
N SER A 6 0.61 -8.63 -2.05
CA SER A 6 1.11 -7.26 -1.85
C SER A 6 2.59 -7.22 -2.22
N GLN A 7 2.98 -6.34 -3.16
CA GLN A 7 4.27 -6.43 -3.87
C GLN A 7 5.52 -6.24 -2.98
N SER A 8 5.36 -5.78 -1.74
CA SER A 8 6.44 -5.69 -0.75
C SER A 8 5.94 -6.06 0.65
N ILE A 9 6.84 -6.62 1.47
CA ILE A 9 6.57 -6.88 2.89
C ILE A 9 6.67 -5.59 3.71
N PRO A 10 5.86 -5.41 4.77
CA PRO A 10 5.86 -4.18 5.58
C PRO A 10 7.25 -3.77 6.09
N GLY A 11 8.10 -4.73 6.47
CA GLY A 11 9.47 -4.45 6.92
C GLY A 11 10.39 -3.83 5.86
N MET A 12 10.03 -3.86 4.57
CA MET A 12 10.82 -3.26 3.49
C MET A 12 10.38 -1.84 3.14
N TRP A 13 9.21 -1.38 3.58
CA TRP A 13 8.68 -0.06 3.19
C TRP A 13 9.59 1.10 3.58
N PRO A 14 10.16 1.16 4.81
CA PRO A 14 11.06 2.26 5.17
C PRO A 14 12.29 2.32 4.27
N TYR A 15 12.85 1.16 3.89
CA TYR A 15 13.99 1.07 3.00
C TYR A 15 13.65 1.57 1.59
N ILE A 16 12.54 1.10 1.01
CA ILE A 16 12.11 1.49 -0.34
C ILE A 16 11.80 2.99 -0.39
N MET A 17 11.13 3.53 0.63
CA MET A 17 10.79 4.96 0.70
C MET A 17 12.04 5.83 0.88
N SER A 18 12.98 5.41 1.74
CA SER A 18 14.26 6.11 1.87
C SER A 18 15.04 6.14 0.55
N MET A 19 15.08 5.00 -0.15
CA MET A 19 15.68 4.92 -1.49
C MET A 19 14.97 5.84 -2.49
N ALA A 20 13.64 5.86 -2.52
CA ALA A 20 12.85 6.75 -3.38
C ALA A 20 13.20 8.22 -3.13
N LYS A 21 13.28 8.63 -1.86
CA LYS A 21 13.65 9.99 -1.46
C LYS A 21 15.07 10.35 -1.88
N GLN A 22 16.03 9.46 -1.66
CA GLN A 22 17.43 9.66 -2.05
C GLN A 22 17.60 9.81 -3.57
N ASN A 23 16.75 9.13 -4.35
CA ASN A 23 16.74 9.23 -5.82
C ASN A 23 15.91 10.42 -6.33
N GLY A 24 15.52 11.36 -5.45
CA GLY A 24 14.88 12.62 -5.85
C GLY A 24 13.36 12.58 -6.00
N LEU A 25 12.70 11.47 -5.63
CA LEU A 25 11.25 11.43 -5.59
C LEU A 25 10.72 12.24 -4.41
N ASN A 26 9.59 12.92 -4.63
CA ASN A 26 8.88 13.66 -3.59
C ASN A 26 7.55 13.00 -3.18
N THR A 27 7.06 12.03 -3.97
CA THR A 27 5.74 11.43 -3.80
C THR A 27 5.82 9.93 -4.11
N VAL A 28 5.14 9.11 -3.30
CA VAL A 28 4.87 7.70 -3.59
C VAL A 28 3.39 7.49 -3.90
N GLN A 29 3.10 6.58 -4.83
CA GLN A 29 1.73 6.25 -5.21
C GLN A 29 1.43 4.81 -4.82
N THR A 30 0.26 4.58 -4.23
CA THR A 30 -0.22 3.22 -3.94
C THR A 30 -1.70 3.08 -4.24
N TYR A 31 -2.09 1.87 -4.62
CA TYR A 31 -3.49 1.47 -4.75
C TYR A 31 -3.99 0.92 -3.42
N VAL A 32 -5.24 1.23 -3.09
CA VAL A 32 -5.93 0.65 -1.94
C VAL A 32 -6.86 -0.45 -2.47
N PHE A 33 -6.50 -1.70 -2.21
CA PHE A 33 -7.22 -2.87 -2.67
C PHE A 33 -8.36 -3.20 -1.70
N TRP A 34 -9.58 -2.74 -1.99
CA TRP A 34 -10.73 -2.92 -1.10
C TRP A 34 -11.07 -4.40 -0.85
N ASN A 35 -10.85 -5.27 -1.84
CA ASN A 35 -11.01 -6.72 -1.69
C ASN A 35 -10.08 -7.35 -0.64
N ILE A 36 -8.93 -6.74 -0.35
CA ILE A 36 -8.03 -7.18 0.74
C ILE A 36 -8.54 -6.67 2.08
N HIS A 37 -9.02 -5.41 2.10
CA HIS A 37 -9.53 -4.77 3.30
C HIS A 37 -10.88 -5.29 3.75
N GLU A 38 -11.74 -5.76 2.83
CA GLU A 38 -13.07 -6.30 3.12
C GLU A 38 -13.27 -7.64 2.39
N GLN A 39 -12.58 -8.69 2.85
CA GLN A 39 -12.68 -10.04 2.25
C GLN A 39 -14.07 -10.66 2.38
N LYS A 40 -14.79 -10.28 3.44
CA LYS A 40 -16.18 -10.63 3.68
C LYS A 40 -16.90 -9.35 4.07
N ARG A 41 -18.13 -9.18 3.59
CA ARG A 41 -18.97 -8.01 3.90
C ARG A 41 -18.96 -7.72 5.40
N ASP A 42 -18.70 -6.46 5.74
CA ASP A 42 -18.60 -5.91 7.10
C ASP A 42 -17.44 -6.51 7.96
N THR A 43 -16.48 -7.19 7.34
CA THR A 43 -15.28 -7.73 8.00
C THR A 43 -14.03 -7.05 7.47
N TYR A 44 -13.43 -6.19 8.28
CA TYR A 44 -12.31 -5.36 7.86
C TYR A 44 -10.95 -5.89 8.33
N ASP A 45 -9.95 -5.89 7.43
CA ASP A 45 -8.55 -6.22 7.75
C ASP A 45 -7.60 -5.10 7.30
N PHE A 46 -6.92 -4.51 8.28
CA PHE A 46 -5.87 -3.51 8.09
C PHE A 46 -4.55 -3.95 8.75
N SER A 47 -4.34 -5.27 8.86
CA SER A 47 -3.16 -5.85 9.48
C SER A 47 -2.12 -6.31 8.45
N GLY A 48 -0.87 -6.49 8.91
CA GLY A 48 0.23 -6.99 8.10
C GLY A 48 0.42 -6.20 6.80
N ARG A 49 0.24 -6.89 5.67
CA ARG A 49 0.40 -6.32 4.32
C ARG A 49 -0.72 -5.36 3.91
N ALA A 50 -1.87 -5.43 4.58
CA ALA A 50 -2.99 -4.51 4.41
C ALA A 50 -2.91 -3.32 5.39
N ASN A 51 -1.80 -3.15 6.12
CA ASN A 51 -1.66 -2.05 7.06
C ASN A 51 -1.32 -0.73 6.34
N LEU A 52 -2.38 -0.08 5.84
CA LEU A 52 -2.27 1.21 5.16
C LEU A 52 -1.74 2.31 6.09
N SER A 53 -2.12 2.30 7.37
CA SER A 53 -1.67 3.28 8.35
C SER A 53 -0.16 3.25 8.54
N GLN A 54 0.43 2.04 8.63
CA GLN A 54 1.88 1.88 8.72
C GLN A 54 2.59 2.39 7.46
N PHE A 55 2.08 2.06 6.27
CA PHE A 55 2.63 2.56 5.00
C PHE A 55 2.63 4.09 4.93
N LEU A 56 1.52 4.73 5.32
CA LEU A 56 1.41 6.19 5.33
C LEU A 56 2.36 6.83 6.34
N GLN A 57 2.51 6.21 7.53
CA GLN A 57 3.45 6.68 8.53
C GLN A 57 4.90 6.59 8.05
N ASP A 58 5.27 5.49 7.40
CA ASP A 58 6.62 5.31 6.85
C ASP A 58 6.92 6.32 5.73
N ALA A 59 5.94 6.61 4.89
CA ALA A 59 6.08 7.62 3.83
C ALA A 59 6.26 9.03 4.42
N ALA A 60 5.49 9.36 5.45
CA ALA A 60 5.63 10.61 6.19
C ALA A 60 7.00 10.72 6.86
N ASN A 61 7.49 9.65 7.49
CA ASN A 61 8.81 9.59 8.12
C ASN A 61 9.95 9.77 7.11
N ALA A 62 9.78 9.29 5.88
CA ALA A 62 10.72 9.49 4.77
C ALA A 62 10.61 10.89 4.12
N GLY A 63 9.66 11.73 4.53
CA GLY A 63 9.43 13.06 3.97
C GLY A 63 8.90 13.01 2.53
N LEU A 64 8.02 12.04 2.25
CA LEU A 64 7.36 11.86 0.97
C LEU A 64 5.86 12.18 1.07
N PHE A 65 5.31 12.77 0.03
CA PHE A 65 3.86 12.84 -0.16
C PHE A 65 3.32 11.48 -0.59
N VAL A 66 2.03 11.23 -0.36
CA VAL A 66 1.37 10.00 -0.80
C VAL A 66 0.19 10.33 -1.71
N ASN A 67 0.21 9.77 -2.92
CA ASN A 67 -0.96 9.72 -3.80
C ASN A 67 -1.69 8.40 -3.55
N LEU A 68 -2.77 8.47 -2.77
CA LEU A 68 -3.66 7.35 -2.51
C LEU A 68 -4.68 7.22 -3.63
N ARG A 69 -4.56 6.15 -4.43
CA ARG A 69 -5.55 5.82 -5.45
C ARG A 69 -6.57 4.86 -4.86
N ILE A 70 -7.54 5.45 -4.18
CA ILE A 70 -8.70 4.75 -3.59
C ILE A 70 -9.74 4.55 -4.70
N GLY A 71 -9.52 3.53 -5.54
CA GLY A 71 -10.52 3.08 -6.51
C GLY A 71 -11.16 1.78 -6.04
N PRO A 72 -12.44 1.51 -6.35
CA PRO A 72 -13.01 0.18 -6.18
C PRO A 72 -12.55 -0.81 -7.29
N TYR A 73 -11.95 -0.29 -8.36
CA TYR A 73 -11.34 -1.07 -9.45
C TYR A 73 -10.04 -0.35 -9.84
N VAL A 74 -8.90 -1.02 -9.67
CA VAL A 74 -7.57 -0.39 -9.86
C VAL A 74 -6.80 -0.95 -11.04
N CYS A 75 -7.39 -1.89 -11.80
CA CYS A 75 -6.84 -2.46 -13.03
C CYS A 75 -5.33 -2.76 -12.87
N ALA A 76 -4.97 -3.30 -11.70
CA ALA A 76 -3.59 -3.39 -11.22
C ALA A 76 -3.02 -4.79 -11.38
N GLU A 77 -3.43 -5.51 -12.45
CA GLU A 77 -3.10 -6.92 -12.67
C GLU A 77 -3.45 -7.80 -11.46
N TRP A 78 -4.50 -7.40 -10.73
CA TRP A 78 -5.07 -8.10 -9.59
C TRP A 78 -6.38 -8.78 -9.97
N ASP A 79 -6.67 -9.94 -9.38
CA ASP A 79 -7.91 -10.66 -9.65
C ASP A 79 -9.13 -9.79 -9.28
N TYR A 80 -10.00 -9.52 -10.26
CA TYR A 80 -11.11 -8.56 -10.22
C TYR A 80 -10.79 -7.05 -10.13
N GLY A 81 -9.53 -6.63 -10.38
CA GLY A 81 -9.18 -5.23 -10.72
C GLY A 81 -8.37 -4.46 -9.70
#